data_AF-A0A349B9P6-F1
#
_entry.id   AF-A0A349B9P6-F1
#
_cell.length_a   1.000
_cell.length_b   1.000
_cell.length_c   1.000
_cell.angle_alpha   90.00
_cell.angle_beta   90.00
_cell.angle_gamma   90.00
#
_symmetry.space_group_name_H-M   'P 1'
#
loop_
_entity.id
_entity.type
_entity.pdbx_description
1 polymer ?
#
loop_
_entity_poly.entity_id
_entity_poly.type
_entity_poly.pdbx_seq_one_letter_code
_entity_poly.pdbx_strand_id
1 'polypeptide(L)' 'GVEVVIRGHSSRSVAGELAGLGRWLHVTSPEEVRRDLADVGQQLGDLYGADRTS' A
#
# COMPACT_ATOMS: atom_id res chain seq x y z
N GLY A 1 -6.23 11.24 -13.76
CA GLY A 1 -6.52 9.90 -13.20
C GLY A 1 -8.02 9.70 -13.16
N VAL A 2 -8.46 8.47 -12.89
CA VAL A 2 -9.86 8.17 -12.61
C VAL A 2 -9.98 7.91 -11.11
N GLU A 3 -10.96 8.55 -10.46
CA GLU A 3 -11.26 8.29 -9.06
C GLU A 3 -12.16 7.05 -8.96
N VAL A 4 -11.81 6.13 -8.07
CA VAL A 4 -12.53 4.88 -7.88
C VAL A 4 -12.74 4.62 -6.40
N VAL A 5 -13.85 3.97 -6.07
CA VAL A 5 -14.15 3.52 -4.72
C VAL A 5 -13.89 2.02 -4.64
N ILE A 6 -13.01 1.63 -3.73
CA ILE A 6 -12.69 0.22 -3.46
C ILE A 6 -13.37 -0.16 -2.16
N ARG A 7 -14.12 -1.27 -2.18
CA ARG A 7 -14.73 -1.85 -0.98
C ARG A 7 -13.90 -3.04 -0.55
N GLY A 8 -13.53 -3.08 0.71
CA GLY A 8 -12.83 -4.20 1.31
C GLY A 8 -13.31 -4.45 2.73
N HIS A 9 -12.92 -5.61 3.27
CA HIS A 9 -13.34 -6.05 4.60
C HIS A 9 -12.65 -5.25 5.73
N SER A 10 -11.45 -4.74 5.50
CA SER A 10 -10.70 -3.89 6.45
C SER A 10 -9.68 -3.01 5.71
N SER A 11 -9.23 -1.92 6.34
CA SER A 11 -8.17 -1.06 5.81
C SER A 11 -6.89 -1.85 5.52
N ARG A 12 -6.53 -2.77 6.41
CA ARG A 12 -5.33 -3.60 6.29
C ARG A 12 -5.37 -4.58 5.12
N SER A 13 -6.54 -5.16 4.84
CA SER A 13 -6.75 -6.04 3.68
C SER A 13 -6.60 -5.25 2.38
N VAL A 14 -7.27 -4.10 2.30
CA VAL A 14 -7.18 -3.21 1.13
C VAL A 14 -5.74 -2.75 0.93
N ALA A 15 -5.05 -2.30 1.97
CA ALA A 15 -3.65 -1.90 1.89
C ALA A 15 -2.74 -3.02 1.34
N GLY A 16 -2.96 -4.27 1.74
CA GLY A 16 -2.22 -5.41 1.20
C GLY A 16 -2.43 -5.61 -0.29
N GLU A 17 -3.67 -5.51 -0.78
CA GLU A 17 -3.99 -5.60 -2.21
C GLU A 17 -3.40 -4.42 -3.00
N LEU A 18 -3.51 -3.20 -2.45
CA LEU A 18 -2.99 -1.98 -3.09
C LEU A 18 -1.46 -1.91 -3.14
N ALA A 19 -0.76 -2.59 -2.23
CA ALA A 19 0.70 -2.61 -2.20
C ALA A 19 1.33 -3.12 -3.50
N GLY A 20 0.66 -4.02 -4.21
CA GLY A 20 1.12 -4.50 -5.52
C GLY A 20 1.06 -3.44 -6.64
N LEU A 21 0.22 -2.41 -6.48
CA LEU A 21 0.05 -1.33 -7.46
C LEU A 21 1.04 -0.19 -7.22
N GLY A 22 1.44 0.03 -5.96
CA GLY A 22 2.48 0.99 -5.58
C GLY A 22 2.27 2.38 -6.19
N ARG A 23 3.26 2.87 -6.95
CA ARG A 23 3.26 4.22 -7.55
C ARG A 23 2.14 4.49 -8.57
N TRP A 24 1.38 3.48 -8.97
CA TRP A 24 0.32 3.62 -9.97
C TRP A 24 -0.97 4.20 -9.41
N LEU A 25 -1.08 4.32 -8.08
CA LEU A 25 -2.24 4.89 -7.41
C LEU A 25 -1.86 5.88 -6.33
N HIS A 26 -2.85 6.68 -5.93
CA HIS A 26 -2.78 7.56 -4.79
C HIS A 26 -4.04 7.35 -3.95
N VAL A 27 -3.88 6.93 -2.70
CA VAL A 27 -5.01 6.72 -1.78
C VAL A 27 -5.46 8.07 -1.21
N THR A 28 -6.66 8.51 -1.60
CA THR A 28 -7.23 9.78 -1.15
C THR A 28 -7.93 9.66 0.20
N SER A 29 -8.59 8.53 0.47
CA SER A 29 -9.25 8.22 1.74
C SER A 29 -9.60 6.72 1.84
N PRO A 30 -9.86 6.18 3.04
CA PRO A 30 -9.66 6.81 4.36
C PRO A 30 -8.15 6.81 4.76
N GLU A 31 -7.77 7.67 5.72
CA GLU A 31 -6.35 7.85 6.15
C GLU A 31 -5.74 6.54 6.66
N GLU A 32 -6.55 5.70 7.30
CA GLU A 32 -6.15 4.40 7.84
C GLU A 32 -5.59 3.48 6.74
N VAL A 33 -6.14 3.56 5.52
CA VAL A 33 -5.62 2.78 4.38
C VAL A 33 -4.24 3.28 3.94
N ARG A 34 -3.99 4.60 3.96
CA ARG A 34 -2.65 5.15 3.67
C ARG A 34 -1.63 4.68 4.69
N ARG A 35 -2.01 4.74 5.98
CA ARG A 35 -1.14 4.29 7.07
C ARG A 35 -0.81 2.80 6.95
N ASP A 36 -1.83 1.96 6.78
CA ASP A 36 -1.63 0.52 6.62
C ASP A 36 -0.79 0.19 5.36
N LEU A 37 -0.96 0.95 4.28
CA LEU A 37 -0.17 0.78 3.05
C LEU A 37 1.30 1.18 3.25
N ALA A 38 1.57 2.24 4.00
CA ALA A 38 2.93 2.64 4.37
C ALA A 38 3.60 1.54 5.22
N ASP A 39 2.89 0.98 6.20
CA ASP A 39 3.40 -0.11 7.04
C ASP A 39 3.71 -1.37 6.21
N VAL A 40 2.85 -1.71 5.23
CA VAL A 40 3.14 -2.81 4.28
C VAL A 40 4.37 -2.50 3.43
N GLY A 41 4.47 -1.28 2.90
CA GLY A 41 5.61 -0.85 2.09
C GLY A 41 6.93 -0.96 2.86
N GLN A 42 6.94 -0.57 4.14
CA GLN A 42 8.11 -0.72 5.00
C GLN A 42 8.48 -2.19 5.20
N GLN A 43 7.51 -3.06 5.56
CA GLN A 43 7.75 -4.49 5.74
C GLN A 43 8.31 -5.15 4.48
N LEU A 44 7.79 -4.80 3.30
CA LEU A 44 8.31 -5.29 2.03
C LEU A 44 9.73 -4.76 1.75
N GLY A 45 10.00 -3.50 2.08
CA GLY A 45 11.32 -2.89 1.99
C GLY A 45 12.35 -3.58 2.89
N ASP A 46 11.97 -3.90 4.13
CA ASP A 46 12.85 -4.58 5.09
C ASP A 46 13.18 -6.00 4.63
N LEU A 47 12.20 -6.72 4.07
CA LEU A 47 12.37 -8.11 3.63
C LEU A 47 13.10 -8.26 2.30
N TYR A 48 12.79 -7.39 1.33
CA TYR A 48 13.24 -7.56 -0.07
C TYR A 48 14.14 -6.42 -0.57
N GLY A 49 14.26 -5.33 0.18
CA GLY A 49 15.08 -4.17 -0.19
C GLY A 49 16.55 -4.26 0.24
N ALA A 50 16.89 -5.17 1.16
CA ALA A 50 18.24 -5.32 1.72
C ALA A 50 19.33 -5.66 0.67
N ASP A 51 18.94 -6.29 -0.44
CA ASP A 51 19.86 -6.67 -1.53
C ASP A 51 20.17 -5.53 -2.52
N ARG A 52 19.57 -4.33 -2.39
CA ARG A 52 19.85 -3.19 -3.30
C ARG A 52 21.09 -2.36 -2.93
N THR A 53 21.85 -2.76 -1.91
CA THR A 53 23.03 -2.03 -1.39
C THR A 53 24.37 -2.75 -1.62
N SER A 54 24.48 -3.62 -2.63
CA SER A 54 25.77 -4.15 -3.12
C SER A 54 26.12 -3.62 -4.50
#